data_AF-A0A351WGB8-F1
#
_entry.id   AF-A0A351WGB8-F1
#
_cell.length_a   1.000
_cell.length_b   1.000
_cell.length_c   1.000
_cell.angle_alpha   90.00
_cell.angle_beta   90.00
_cell.angle_gamma   90.00
#
_symmetry.space_group_name_H-M   'P 1'
#
loop_
_entity.id
_entity.type
_entity.pdbx_description
1 polymer ?
#
loop_
_entity_poly.entity_id
_entity_poly.type
_entity_poly.pdbx_seq_one_letter_code
_entity_poly.pdbx_strand_id
1 'polypeptide(L)'
;MDNFYGRPEGRMIYVDDQFSQAILICHFLFPSEAVTKVFEEKIRLKGIRRFRIIIRRHHRIPIVPEKLQAIAPTKKELEDRSETTVELTSKLSGYYNKDNKLQPELIDKLIKCSTTHYEDFSACADGEGCDLYLDYWVNEATKLAFQYYFGEAAGESEELNKAKSALNLFQAFQILLTLNNYQVNEATKIELYQSNSLYLNETIPTPASHERITLIKECELSKYDVNEGLYVKSLSDGEHQLLHTIGLCLLYRHESAIFLLDEPETHLNPNWRASYISTLRAALEADESTSKVMREVLLTSHSPFIISDCRKENVLVFKKDDSNKVTCERPEFETFGASVNAITMKVFGQTETIGDYAMNTITDLRQRLEAGEDPDLLIKEAGKKLGDSVEKVIFVNQALNKKEGR
;
A
#
# COMPACT_ATOMS: atom_id res chain seq x y z
N MET A 1 34.68 13.11 7.18
CA MET A 1 33.46 13.84 7.57
C MET A 1 32.68 14.11 6.31
N ASP A 2 31.92 13.12 5.84
CA ASP A 2 31.00 13.34 4.72
C ASP A 2 29.67 13.80 5.31
N ASN A 3 29.25 14.99 4.89
CA ASN A 3 27.96 15.55 5.20
C ASN A 3 26.88 14.59 4.69
N PHE A 4 26.27 13.86 5.61
CA PHE A 4 25.02 13.15 5.36
C PHE A 4 23.99 14.24 5.03
N TYR A 5 23.73 14.49 3.75
CA TYR A 5 22.65 15.34 3.34
C TYR A 5 21.37 14.74 3.95
N GLY A 6 20.73 15.47 4.86
CA GLY A 6 19.52 15.03 5.58
C GLY A 6 18.28 14.86 4.68
N ARG A 7 18.47 14.62 3.38
CA ARG A 7 17.45 14.27 2.41
C ARG A 7 18.04 13.19 1.50
N PRO A 8 17.36 12.04 1.30
CA PRO A 8 17.83 11.03 0.38
C PRO A 8 17.99 11.61 -1.04
N GLU A 9 19.04 11.22 -1.75
CA GLU A 9 19.29 11.66 -3.14
C GLU A 9 18.15 11.23 -4.09
N GLY A 10 17.46 10.13 -3.76
CA GLY A 10 16.21 9.73 -4.39
C GLY A 10 14.99 10.20 -3.59
N ARG A 11 14.02 10.82 -4.28
CA ARG A 11 12.67 11.08 -3.74
C ARG A 11 11.68 9.95 -4.03
N MET A 12 12.17 8.81 -4.52
CA MET A 12 11.35 7.63 -4.77
C MET A 12 11.04 6.94 -3.44
N ILE A 13 9.76 6.62 -3.23
CA ILE A 13 9.28 6.01 -2.01
C ILE A 13 8.51 4.76 -2.42
N TYR A 14 9.06 3.61 -2.07
CA TYR A 14 8.39 2.32 -2.18
C TYR A 14 7.74 2.00 -0.84
N VAL A 15 6.45 1.64 -0.88
CA VAL A 15 5.65 1.37 0.31
C VAL A 15 4.92 0.05 0.08
N ASP A 16 5.29 -0.96 0.85
CA ASP A 16 4.63 -2.26 0.89
C ASP A 16 3.66 -2.37 2.07
N ASP A 17 3.02 -3.52 2.21
CA ASP A 17 2.05 -3.80 3.28
C ASP A 17 2.58 -3.58 4.70
N GLN A 18 3.90 -3.62 4.92
CA GLN A 18 4.50 -3.44 6.24
C GLN A 18 4.30 -2.02 6.78
N PHE A 19 4.12 -1.04 5.89
CA PHE A 19 3.87 0.35 6.26
C PHE A 19 2.41 0.65 6.60
N SER A 20 1.47 -0.27 6.32
CA SER A 20 0.02 -0.02 6.51
C SER A 20 -0.33 0.45 7.93
N GLN A 21 0.27 -0.16 8.96
CA GLN A 21 0.05 0.25 10.35
C GLN A 21 0.68 1.62 10.64
N ALA A 22 1.86 1.90 10.09
CA ALA A 22 2.52 3.19 10.24
C ALA A 22 1.69 4.32 9.62
N ILE A 23 1.15 4.12 8.42
CA ILE A 23 0.26 5.07 7.74
C ILE A 23 -0.94 5.43 8.63
N LEU A 24 -1.59 4.41 9.21
CA LEU A 24 -2.73 4.62 10.12
C LEU A 24 -2.35 5.40 11.37
N ILE A 25 -1.26 5.00 12.02
CA ILE A 25 -0.80 5.63 13.25
C ILE A 25 -0.56 7.12 13.02
N CYS A 26 0.07 7.49 11.90
CA CYS A 26 0.30 8.89 11.55
C CYS A 26 -1.00 9.67 11.39
N HIS A 27 -1.96 9.12 10.64
CA HIS A 27 -3.26 9.74 10.43
C HIS A 27 -4.08 9.96 11.70
N PHE A 28 -4.06 9.00 12.62
CA PHE A 28 -4.87 9.09 13.85
C PHE A 28 -4.18 9.80 15.01
N LEU A 29 -2.85 9.95 14.98
CA LEU A 29 -2.14 10.84 15.90
C LEU A 29 -2.24 12.30 15.46
N PHE A 30 -2.39 12.57 14.17
CA PHE A 30 -2.58 13.90 13.59
C PHE A 30 -3.88 13.97 12.75
N PRO A 31 -5.06 13.85 13.39
CA PRO A 31 -6.33 13.71 12.69
C PRO A 31 -6.72 15.00 11.95
N SER A 32 -6.58 14.99 10.63
CA SER A 32 -7.15 16.00 9.74
C SER A 32 -8.57 15.63 9.31
N GLU A 33 -9.45 16.62 9.12
CA GLU A 33 -10.87 16.41 8.84
C GLU A 33 -11.09 15.55 7.59
N ALA A 34 -10.32 15.79 6.54
CA ALA A 34 -10.39 15.03 5.30
C ALA A 34 -10.05 13.53 5.47
N VAL A 35 -9.06 13.23 6.30
CA VAL A 35 -8.65 11.85 6.62
C VAL A 35 -9.78 11.14 7.38
N THR A 36 -10.32 11.81 8.40
CA THR A 36 -11.40 11.25 9.21
C THR A 36 -12.63 10.98 8.35
N LYS A 37 -13.01 11.90 7.46
CA LYS A 37 -14.17 11.74 6.58
C LYS A 37 -14.05 10.52 5.66
N VAL A 38 -12.93 10.36 4.96
CA VAL A 38 -12.76 9.27 3.99
C VAL A 38 -12.76 7.90 4.69
N PHE A 39 -12.05 7.76 5.81
CA PHE A 39 -12.01 6.50 6.55
C PHE A 39 -13.31 6.21 7.32
N GLU A 40 -14.00 7.23 7.83
CA GLU A 40 -15.30 7.07 8.46
C GLU A 40 -16.36 6.62 7.45
N GLU A 41 -16.46 7.28 6.30
CA GLU A 41 -17.48 6.99 5.28
C GLU A 41 -17.30 5.59 4.67
N LYS A 42 -16.06 5.18 4.38
CA LYS A 42 -15.80 3.92 3.68
C LYS A 42 -15.70 2.73 4.61
N ILE A 43 -14.91 2.84 5.68
CA ILE A 43 -14.55 1.71 6.56
C ILE A 43 -15.07 1.87 7.98
N ARG A 44 -15.84 2.94 8.28
CA ARG A 44 -16.39 3.21 9.62
C ARG A 44 -15.30 3.28 10.69
N LEU A 45 -14.10 3.71 10.35
CA LEU A 45 -12.97 3.76 11.28
C LEU A 45 -13.01 5.07 12.08
N LYS A 46 -12.99 4.95 13.41
CA LYS A 46 -13.05 6.08 14.34
C LYS A 46 -11.67 6.52 14.83
N GLY A 47 -10.76 5.57 15.01
CA GLY A 47 -9.42 5.86 15.51
C GLY A 47 -8.64 4.65 15.98
N ILE A 48 -7.46 4.90 16.54
CA ILE A 48 -6.59 3.89 17.15
C ILE A 48 -6.69 3.99 18.67
N ARG A 49 -6.82 2.85 19.36
CA ARG A 49 -6.86 2.75 20.83
C ARG A 49 -5.47 2.57 21.42
N ARG A 50 -4.68 1.66 20.82
CA ARG A 50 -3.30 1.40 21.24
C ARG A 50 -2.48 0.82 20.10
N PHE A 51 -1.17 0.92 20.24
CA PHE A 51 -0.19 0.24 19.41
C PHE A 51 1.11 0.07 20.18
N ARG A 52 1.93 -0.88 19.73
CA ARG A 52 3.25 -1.16 20.27
C ARG A 52 4.29 -1.03 19.17
N ILE A 53 5.38 -0.32 19.45
CA ILE A 53 6.57 -0.32 18.61
C ILE A 53 7.64 -1.11 19.35
N ILE A 54 8.29 -2.06 18.67
CA ILE A 54 9.44 -2.79 19.19
C ILE A 54 10.63 -2.41 18.32
N ILE A 55 11.69 -1.89 18.95
CA ILE A 55 12.92 -1.47 18.28
C ILE A 55 14.07 -2.27 18.86
N ARG A 56 14.76 -3.05 18.03
CA ARG A 56 16.02 -3.69 18.43
C ARG A 56 17.14 -2.67 18.43
N ARG A 57 17.72 -2.42 19.60
CA ARG A 57 18.86 -1.52 19.80
C ARG A 57 20.14 -2.31 19.89
N HIS A 58 21.27 -1.63 19.69
CA HIS A 58 22.62 -2.19 19.84
C HIS A 58 22.95 -3.34 18.87
N HIS A 59 22.09 -3.62 17.89
CA HIS A 59 22.39 -4.56 16.83
C HIS A 59 23.46 -4.00 15.90
N ARG A 60 24.61 -4.68 15.85
CA ARG A 60 25.78 -4.26 15.06
C ARG A 60 25.95 -5.15 13.84
N ILE A 61 26.18 -4.51 12.69
CA ILE A 61 26.51 -5.20 11.45
C ILE A 61 27.97 -4.93 11.05
N PRO A 62 28.66 -5.89 10.40
CA PRO A 62 30.00 -5.64 9.86
C PRO A 62 30.01 -4.49 8.87
N ILE A 63 31.05 -3.65 8.91
CA ILE A 63 31.24 -2.59 7.91
C ILE A 63 31.55 -3.23 6.56
N VAL A 64 30.91 -2.74 5.50
CA VAL A 64 31.16 -3.19 4.12
C VAL A 64 32.64 -3.00 3.77
N PRO A 65 33.32 -3.99 3.14
CA PRO A 65 34.76 -3.96 2.88
C PRO A 65 35.25 -2.69 2.19
N GLU A 66 34.46 -2.11 1.29
CA GLU A 66 34.77 -0.86 0.56
C GLU A 66 34.96 0.34 1.50
N LYS A 67 34.12 0.44 2.54
CA LYS A 67 34.25 1.50 3.56
C LYS A 67 35.46 1.25 4.46
N LEU A 68 35.73 -0.02 4.81
CA LEU A 68 36.94 -0.37 5.57
C LEU A 68 38.22 -0.04 4.79
N GLN A 69 38.24 -0.30 3.47
CA GLN A 69 39.36 0.06 2.60
C GLN A 69 39.60 1.57 2.55
N ALA A 70 38.53 2.38 2.52
CA ALA A 70 38.63 3.84 2.55
C ALA A 70 39.15 4.39 3.89
N ILE A 71 38.88 3.71 5.00
CA ILE A 71 39.32 4.10 6.35
C ILE A 71 40.77 3.65 6.62
N ALA A 72 41.27 2.65 5.88
CA ALA A 72 42.61 2.07 6.01
C ALA A 72 43.03 1.76 7.47
N PRO A 73 42.22 0.97 8.22
CA PRO A 73 42.46 0.71 9.64
C PRO A 73 43.75 -0.09 9.87
N THR A 74 44.43 0.20 10.97
CA THR A 74 45.58 -0.54 11.47
C THR A 74 45.18 -1.96 11.91
N LYS A 75 46.16 -2.88 11.99
CA LYS A 75 45.92 -4.26 12.45
C LYS A 75 45.24 -4.36 13.83
N LYS A 76 45.49 -3.38 14.70
CA LYS A 76 44.89 -3.30 16.04
C LYS A 76 43.44 -2.82 16.01
N GLU A 77 43.08 -1.96 15.06
CA GLU A 77 41.70 -1.50 14.83
C GLU A 77 40.85 -2.58 14.16
N LEU A 78 41.46 -3.43 13.32
CA LEU A 78 40.80 -4.62 12.76
C LEU A 78 40.44 -5.68 13.81
N GLU A 79 41.13 -5.70 14.96
CA GLU A 79 40.82 -6.57 16.10
C GLU A 79 39.73 -5.99 17.01
N ASP A 80 39.43 -4.69 16.92
CA ASP A 80 38.37 -4.03 17.69
C ASP A 80 37.03 -4.15 16.96
N ARG A 81 36.07 -4.83 17.60
CA ARG A 81 34.71 -5.02 17.06
C ARG A 81 33.98 -3.68 16.91
N SER A 82 34.28 -2.68 17.73
CA SER A 82 33.65 -1.36 17.66
C SER A 82 34.09 -0.54 16.44
N GLU A 83 35.31 -0.78 15.95
CA GLU A 83 35.90 -0.13 14.76
C GLU A 83 35.55 -0.86 13.45
N THR A 84 35.12 -2.12 13.53
CA THR A 84 34.79 -2.96 12.37
C THR A 84 33.29 -3.18 12.16
N THR A 85 32.45 -2.66 13.06
CA THR A 85 30.98 -2.82 13.02
C THR A 85 30.25 -1.50 13.24
N VAL A 86 29.05 -1.39 12.65
CA VAL A 86 28.16 -0.24 12.82
C VAL A 86 26.88 -0.69 13.53
N GLU A 87 26.50 0.01 14.59
CA GLU A 87 25.19 -0.14 15.21
C GLU A 87 24.11 0.57 14.36
N LEU A 88 23.10 -0.17 13.93
CA LEU A 88 22.06 0.31 13.01
C LEU A 88 21.23 1.47 13.59
N THR A 89 20.97 1.46 14.89
CA THR A 89 20.11 2.45 15.57
C THR A 89 20.87 3.60 16.22
N SER A 90 22.21 3.59 16.18
CA SER A 90 23.06 4.56 16.89
C SER A 90 22.76 6.00 16.47
N LYS A 91 22.63 6.25 15.17
CA LYS A 91 22.33 7.59 14.61
C LYS A 91 20.89 8.06 14.85
N LEU A 92 20.02 7.17 15.29
CA LEU A 92 18.62 7.47 15.63
C LEU A 92 18.43 7.69 17.14
N SER A 93 19.49 7.46 17.92
CA SER A 93 19.54 7.71 19.36
C SER A 93 20.21 9.06 19.64
N GLY A 94 19.74 9.72 20.69
CA GLY A 94 20.13 11.06 21.07
C GLY A 94 21.56 11.11 21.55
N TYR A 95 22.14 12.30 21.45
CA TYR A 95 23.51 12.55 21.88
C TYR A 95 23.57 13.70 22.88
N TYR A 96 24.55 13.67 23.75
CA TYR A 96 24.81 14.78 24.66
C TYR A 96 25.71 15.80 23.98
N ASN A 97 25.28 17.07 23.98
CA ASN A 97 26.11 18.16 23.47
C ASN A 97 27.24 18.50 24.46
N LYS A 98 28.11 19.45 24.10
CA LYS A 98 29.24 19.89 24.94
C LYS A 98 28.84 20.43 26.32
N ASP A 99 27.58 20.85 26.47
CA ASP A 99 27.01 21.35 27.73
C ASP A 99 26.30 20.25 28.54
N ASN A 100 26.51 18.98 28.18
CA ASN A 100 25.86 17.81 28.78
C ASN A 100 24.32 17.85 28.71
N LYS A 101 23.76 18.51 27.69
CA LYS A 101 22.31 18.50 27.40
C LYS A 101 22.01 17.46 26.32
N LEU A 102 21.09 16.56 26.63
CA LEU A 102 20.58 15.57 25.67
C LEU A 102 19.89 16.29 24.49
N GLN A 103 20.37 16.02 23.29
CA GLN A 103 19.69 16.32 22.03
C GLN A 103 18.91 15.07 21.63
N PRO A 104 17.58 15.05 21.79
CA PRO A 104 16.78 13.86 21.50
C PRO A 104 16.68 13.65 19.99
N GLU A 105 17.05 12.45 19.54
CA GLU A 105 16.84 12.01 18.16
C GLU A 105 15.56 11.18 18.07
N LEU A 106 15.34 10.51 16.93
CA LEU A 106 14.09 9.79 16.63
C LEU A 106 13.65 8.82 17.75
N ILE A 107 14.54 7.94 18.21
CA ILE A 107 14.18 6.92 19.21
C ILE A 107 13.83 7.59 20.55
N ASP A 108 14.56 8.62 20.97
CA ASP A 108 14.26 9.35 22.21
C ASP A 108 12.92 10.06 22.12
N LYS A 109 12.63 10.69 20.97
CA LYS A 109 11.33 11.33 20.72
C LYS A 109 10.19 10.31 20.86
N LEU A 110 10.35 9.11 20.29
CA LEU A 110 9.37 8.02 20.42
C LEU A 110 9.23 7.53 21.86
N ILE A 111 10.34 7.35 22.60
CA ILE A 111 10.32 7.00 24.04
C ILE A 111 9.55 8.07 24.83
N LYS A 112 9.82 9.36 24.57
CA LYS A 112 9.15 10.47 25.26
C LYS A 112 7.66 10.59 24.94
N CYS A 113 7.21 10.03 23.82
CA CYS A 113 5.80 9.93 23.47
C CYS A 113 5.12 8.67 24.02
N SER A 114 5.88 7.67 24.50
CA SER A 114 5.34 6.39 24.96
C SER A 114 4.58 6.54 26.28
N THR A 115 3.51 5.76 26.43
CA THR A 115 2.79 5.65 27.72
C THR A 115 3.64 4.90 28.74
N THR A 116 4.32 3.85 28.29
CA THR A 116 5.32 3.10 29.04
C THR A 116 6.33 2.49 28.08
N HIS A 117 7.53 2.22 28.57
CA HIS A 117 8.56 1.52 27.81
C HIS A 117 9.32 0.52 28.69
N TYR A 118 9.88 -0.49 28.05
CA TYR A 118 10.65 -1.56 28.69
C TYR A 118 11.75 -2.04 27.75
N GLU A 119 12.96 -2.28 28.27
CA GLU A 119 14.07 -2.87 27.50
C GLU A 119 14.27 -4.32 27.91
N ASP A 120 14.14 -5.23 26.94
CA ASP A 120 14.35 -6.65 27.12
C ASP A 120 15.71 -7.09 26.58
N PHE A 121 16.61 -7.45 27.49
CA PHE A 121 17.94 -7.96 27.16
C PHE A 121 17.95 -9.49 26.97
N SER A 122 16.85 -10.19 27.26
CA SER A 122 16.78 -11.66 27.17
C SER A 122 16.54 -12.19 25.75
N ALA A 123 16.03 -11.33 24.85
CA ALA A 123 15.62 -11.71 23.50
C ALA A 123 16.77 -11.84 22.49
N CYS A 124 17.99 -11.41 22.85
CA CYS A 124 19.11 -11.30 21.91
C CYS A 124 20.14 -12.42 22.13
N ALA A 125 20.18 -13.38 21.19
CA ALA A 125 21.10 -14.53 21.23
C ALA A 125 22.59 -14.13 21.09
N ASP A 126 22.87 -12.93 20.59
CA ASP A 126 24.22 -12.38 20.40
C ASP A 126 24.76 -11.63 21.64
N GLY A 127 23.94 -11.47 22.70
CA GLY A 127 24.34 -10.93 24.01
C GLY A 127 24.63 -9.43 24.07
N GLU A 128 24.55 -8.71 22.94
CA GLU A 128 24.80 -7.26 22.86
C GLU A 128 23.53 -6.45 22.54
N GLY A 129 22.54 -7.06 21.88
CA GLY A 129 21.27 -6.39 21.54
C GLY A 129 20.27 -6.33 22.70
N CYS A 130 19.33 -5.39 22.61
CA CYS A 130 18.11 -5.42 23.42
C CYS A 130 16.89 -5.00 22.59
N ASP A 131 15.72 -5.55 22.93
CA ASP A 131 14.45 -5.16 22.32
C ASP A 131 13.80 -4.09 23.20
N LEU A 132 13.70 -2.85 22.70
CA LEU A 132 12.99 -1.74 23.32
C LEU A 132 11.51 -1.80 22.93
N TYR A 133 10.66 -2.08 23.91
CA TYR A 133 9.21 -2.07 23.80
C TYR A 133 8.68 -0.68 24.14
N LEU A 134 7.94 -0.08 23.22
CA LEU A 134 7.27 1.21 23.38
C LEU A 134 5.77 0.99 23.26
N ASP A 135 5.05 1.14 24.37
CA ASP A 135 3.61 0.97 24.45
C ASP A 135 2.89 2.30 24.45
N TYR A 136 1.92 2.44 23.56
CA TYR A 136 1.14 3.64 23.40
C TYR A 136 -0.33 3.35 23.65
N TRP A 137 -0.87 3.93 24.72
CA TRP A 137 -2.30 4.09 24.91
C TRP A 137 -2.71 5.44 24.31
N VAL A 138 -3.51 5.43 23.25
CA VAL A 138 -3.80 6.63 22.47
C VAL A 138 -4.89 7.45 23.16
N ASN A 139 -4.50 8.59 23.71
CA ASN A 139 -5.39 9.60 24.28
C ASN A 139 -4.88 11.01 23.91
N GLU A 140 -5.54 12.05 24.42
CA GLU A 140 -5.16 13.44 24.13
C GLU A 140 -3.74 13.80 24.60
N ALA A 141 -3.28 13.26 25.75
CA ALA A 141 -1.92 13.49 26.22
C ALA A 141 -0.87 12.86 25.27
N THR A 142 -1.14 11.65 24.79
CA THR A 142 -0.29 10.98 23.78
C THR A 142 -0.23 11.80 22.50
N LYS A 143 -1.37 12.28 21.98
CA LYS A 143 -1.42 13.14 20.79
C LYS A 143 -0.63 14.44 20.98
N LEU A 144 -0.76 15.09 22.15
CA LEU A 144 0.01 16.30 22.48
C LEU A 144 1.51 16.02 22.54
N ALA A 145 1.94 14.87 23.06
CA ALA A 145 3.34 14.48 23.06
C ALA A 145 3.88 14.30 21.62
N PHE A 146 3.13 13.60 20.76
CA PHE A 146 3.50 13.48 19.34
C PHE A 146 3.51 14.84 18.63
N GLN A 147 2.54 15.71 18.90
CA GLN A 147 2.51 17.07 18.38
C GLN A 147 3.72 17.90 18.82
N TYR A 148 4.21 17.73 20.04
CA TYR A 148 5.38 18.43 20.52
C TYR A 148 6.67 17.99 19.81
N TYR A 149 6.86 16.68 19.61
CA TYR A 149 8.12 16.14 19.06
C TYR A 149 8.16 15.99 17.53
N PHE A 150 7.01 15.79 16.89
CA PHE A 150 6.87 15.53 15.46
C PHE A 150 5.98 16.56 14.74
N GLY A 151 5.40 17.51 15.49
CA GLY A 151 4.59 18.57 14.92
C GLY A 151 5.39 19.51 14.02
N GLU A 152 4.87 19.77 12.83
CA GLU A 152 5.41 20.71 11.86
C GLU A 152 4.47 21.93 11.77
N ALA A 153 5.03 23.13 11.92
CA ALA A 153 4.28 24.39 11.79
C ALA A 153 4.60 25.05 10.45
N ALA A 154 3.68 24.96 9.49
CA ALA A 154 3.78 25.61 8.19
C ALA A 154 3.11 27.01 8.14
N GLY A 155 2.36 27.39 9.18
CA GLY A 155 1.82 28.75 9.34
C GLY A 155 0.66 29.14 8.42
N GLU A 156 0.22 28.25 7.51
CA GLU A 156 -0.80 28.55 6.50
C GLU A 156 -2.20 28.04 6.88
N SER A 157 -2.33 26.86 7.49
CA SER A 157 -3.59 26.35 8.04
C SER A 157 -3.35 25.23 9.07
N GLU A 158 -4.33 25.00 9.96
CA GLU A 158 -4.26 23.89 10.94
C GLU A 158 -4.22 22.52 10.24
N GLU A 159 -5.00 22.36 9.16
CA GLU A 159 -5.05 21.12 8.39
C GLU A 159 -3.72 20.81 7.69
N LEU A 160 -3.06 21.83 7.12
CA LEU A 160 -1.73 21.66 6.52
C LEU A 160 -0.69 21.28 7.58
N ASN A 161 -0.74 21.91 8.76
CA ASN A 161 0.16 21.59 9.87
C ASN A 161 0.00 20.12 10.30
N LYS A 162 -1.25 19.65 10.46
CA LYS A 162 -1.53 18.24 10.80
C LYS A 162 -1.02 17.30 9.72
N ALA A 163 -1.26 17.60 8.43
CA ALA A 163 -0.81 16.78 7.33
C ALA A 163 0.72 16.67 7.26
N LYS A 164 1.43 17.80 7.40
CA LYS A 164 2.90 17.81 7.44
C LYS A 164 3.45 17.09 8.66
N SER A 165 2.80 17.23 9.81
CA SER A 165 3.17 16.49 11.03
C SER A 165 2.99 14.98 10.87
N ALA A 166 1.88 14.55 10.25
CA ALA A 166 1.63 13.15 9.91
C ALA A 166 2.71 12.61 8.95
N LEU A 167 3.05 13.38 7.91
CA LEU A 167 4.09 13.01 6.95
C LEU A 167 5.47 12.94 7.60
N ASN A 168 5.81 13.89 8.49
CA ASN A 168 7.07 13.89 9.25
C ASN A 168 7.20 12.62 10.11
N LEU A 169 6.13 12.27 10.84
CA LEU A 169 6.11 11.03 11.61
C LEU A 169 6.19 9.78 10.71
N PHE A 170 5.51 9.80 9.55
CA PHE A 170 5.57 8.69 8.60
C PHE A 170 6.98 8.48 8.06
N GLN A 171 7.69 9.54 7.68
CA GLN A 171 9.08 9.46 7.23
C GLN A 171 9.99 8.91 8.33
N ALA A 172 9.71 9.25 9.59
CA ALA A 172 10.42 8.70 10.72
C ALA A 172 10.19 7.18 10.89
N PHE A 173 8.94 6.72 10.79
CA PHE A 173 8.63 5.29 10.75
C PHE A 173 9.22 4.61 9.52
N GLN A 174 9.29 5.32 8.39
CA GLN A 174 9.86 4.78 7.17
C GLN A 174 11.34 4.44 7.36
N ILE A 175 12.11 5.34 7.98
CA ILE A 175 13.51 5.10 8.32
C ILE A 175 13.65 3.85 9.18
N LEU A 176 12.85 3.73 10.24
CA LEU A 176 12.91 2.59 11.16
C LEU A 176 12.54 1.26 10.49
N LEU A 177 11.44 1.21 9.74
CA LEU A 177 11.00 0.01 9.04
C LEU A 177 11.99 -0.39 7.92
N THR A 178 12.63 0.57 7.26
CA THR A 178 13.66 0.30 6.24
C THR A 178 14.89 -0.38 6.83
N LEU A 179 15.20 -0.17 8.12
CA LEU A 179 16.29 -0.87 8.79
C LEU A 179 16.12 -2.39 8.79
N ASN A 180 14.89 -2.91 8.58
CA ASN A 180 14.67 -4.35 8.44
C ASN A 180 15.37 -4.96 7.21
N ASN A 181 15.73 -4.16 6.21
CA ASN A 181 16.42 -4.63 5.00
C ASN A 181 17.94 -4.76 5.17
N TYR A 182 18.46 -4.74 6.40
CA TYR A 182 19.91 -4.82 6.67
C TYR A 182 20.57 -6.14 6.25
N GLN A 183 19.81 -7.24 6.17
CA GLN A 183 20.33 -8.58 5.84
C GLN A 183 20.56 -8.82 4.34
N VAL A 184 20.24 -7.87 3.47
CA VAL A 184 20.44 -8.04 2.02
C VAL A 184 21.94 -8.03 1.70
N ASN A 185 22.49 -9.20 1.36
CA ASN A 185 23.90 -9.38 1.08
C ASN A 185 24.31 -8.78 -0.29
N GLU A 186 25.61 -8.53 -0.50
CA GLU A 186 26.11 -7.93 -1.74
C GLU A 186 25.87 -8.78 -2.99
N ALA A 187 25.89 -10.11 -2.87
CA ALA A 187 25.60 -11.00 -3.99
C ALA A 187 24.16 -10.79 -4.49
N THR A 188 23.20 -10.74 -3.57
CA THR A 188 21.80 -10.42 -3.85
C THR A 188 21.66 -9.02 -4.43
N LYS A 189 22.39 -8.01 -3.94
CA LYS A 189 22.34 -6.65 -4.52
C LYS A 189 22.85 -6.63 -5.96
N ILE A 190 23.98 -7.26 -6.23
CA ILE A 190 24.57 -7.35 -7.58
C ILE A 190 23.60 -8.06 -8.52
N GLU A 191 23.01 -9.18 -8.08
CA GLU A 191 21.97 -9.88 -8.83
C GLU A 191 20.78 -8.95 -9.11
N LEU A 192 20.24 -8.27 -8.10
CA LEU A 192 19.10 -7.36 -8.26
C LEU A 192 19.37 -6.21 -9.23
N TYR A 193 20.58 -5.63 -9.22
CA TYR A 193 20.92 -4.50 -10.07
C TYR A 193 21.26 -4.87 -11.52
N GLN A 194 21.61 -6.13 -11.77
CA GLN A 194 22.05 -6.60 -13.09
C GLN A 194 21.05 -7.54 -13.76
N SER A 195 20.11 -8.10 -13.00
CA SER A 195 19.21 -9.13 -13.48
C SER A 195 18.01 -8.56 -14.22
N ASN A 196 17.68 -9.17 -15.35
CA ASN A 196 16.43 -8.96 -16.08
C ASN A 196 15.34 -9.98 -15.66
N SER A 197 15.54 -10.68 -14.53
CA SER A 197 14.60 -11.68 -14.02
C SER A 197 13.27 -11.03 -13.65
N LEU A 198 12.18 -11.77 -13.84
CA LEU A 198 10.85 -11.37 -13.37
C LEU A 198 10.61 -11.74 -11.88
N TYR A 199 11.50 -12.53 -11.28
CA TYR A 199 11.37 -13.06 -9.91
C TYR A 199 12.20 -12.29 -8.88
N LEU A 200 12.57 -11.03 -9.15
CA LEU A 200 13.44 -10.23 -8.29
C LEU A 200 12.86 -9.99 -6.89
N ASN A 201 11.53 -9.99 -6.78
CA ASN A 201 10.82 -9.84 -5.52
C ASN A 201 11.07 -11.01 -4.56
N GLU A 202 11.31 -12.22 -5.07
CA GLU A 202 11.64 -13.41 -4.26
C GLU A 202 13.11 -13.40 -3.78
N THR A 203 13.97 -12.62 -4.44
CA THR A 203 15.40 -12.55 -4.13
C THR A 203 15.69 -11.73 -2.87
N ILE A 204 14.80 -10.81 -2.48
CA ILE A 204 14.98 -9.98 -1.28
C ILE A 204 14.54 -10.78 -0.05
N PRO A 205 15.46 -11.14 0.87
CA PRO A 205 15.09 -11.87 2.07
C PRO A 205 14.20 -11.00 2.96
N THR A 206 13.12 -11.60 3.46
CA THR A 206 12.31 -10.99 4.52
C THR A 206 12.74 -11.60 5.85
N PRO A 207 13.38 -10.85 6.76
CA PRO A 207 13.82 -11.40 8.04
C PRO A 207 12.65 -11.92 8.87
N ALA A 208 12.90 -12.98 9.64
CA ALA A 208 11.92 -13.50 10.57
C ALA A 208 11.52 -12.43 11.59
N SER A 209 10.34 -12.54 12.20
CA SER A 209 9.83 -11.50 13.11
C SER A 209 10.84 -11.14 14.21
N HIS A 210 11.58 -12.12 14.73
CA HIS A 210 12.57 -11.94 15.80
C HIS A 210 13.94 -11.44 15.29
N GLU A 211 14.13 -11.23 13.99
CA GLU A 211 15.37 -10.70 13.39
C GLU A 211 15.20 -9.27 12.88
N ARG A 212 13.95 -8.78 12.84
CA ARG A 212 13.60 -7.44 12.39
C ARG A 212 14.05 -6.40 13.41
N ILE A 213 14.60 -5.30 12.90
CA ILE A 213 15.05 -4.15 13.70
C ILE A 213 13.86 -3.36 14.24
N THR A 214 12.78 -3.22 13.48
CA THR A 214 11.57 -2.54 13.93
C THR A 214 10.32 -3.32 13.58
N LEU A 215 9.42 -3.42 14.55
CA LEU A 215 8.11 -4.02 14.43
C LEU A 215 7.05 -3.07 14.97
N ILE A 216 5.90 -3.00 14.30
CA ILE A 216 4.67 -2.45 14.85
C ILE A 216 3.75 -3.62 15.16
N LYS A 217 3.31 -3.74 16.41
CA LYS A 217 2.43 -4.80 16.90
C LYS A 217 1.27 -4.22 17.70
N GLU A 218 0.28 -5.07 17.99
CA GLU A 218 -0.85 -4.75 18.88
C GLU A 218 -1.60 -3.45 18.50
N CYS A 219 -1.61 -3.10 17.20
CA CYS A 219 -2.34 -1.94 16.72
C CYS A 219 -3.84 -2.23 16.74
N GLU A 220 -4.52 -1.70 17.75
CA GLU A 220 -5.95 -1.88 18.00
C GLU A 220 -6.73 -0.64 17.53
N LEU A 221 -7.71 -0.88 16.68
CA LEU A 221 -8.60 0.08 16.07
C LEU A 221 -9.93 0.17 16.85
N SER A 222 -10.57 1.32 16.70
CA SER A 222 -11.96 1.55 17.08
C SER A 222 -12.78 1.89 15.84
N LYS A 223 -13.91 1.20 15.65
CA LYS A 223 -14.86 1.45 14.55
C LYS A 223 -16.18 1.98 15.11
N TYR A 224 -16.93 2.72 14.29
CA TYR A 224 -18.33 3.01 14.58
C TYR A 224 -19.12 1.72 14.59
N ASP A 225 -20.13 1.65 15.47
CA ASP A 225 -21.04 0.50 15.62
C ASP A 225 -20.40 -0.82 16.09
N VAL A 226 -19.13 -0.77 16.51
CA VAL A 226 -18.41 -1.91 17.10
C VAL A 226 -17.89 -1.52 18.49
N ASN A 227 -18.37 -2.21 19.52
CA ASN A 227 -17.99 -1.92 20.91
C ASN A 227 -16.59 -2.47 21.26
N GLU A 228 -16.22 -3.61 20.67
CA GLU A 228 -14.94 -4.28 20.88
C GLU A 228 -13.83 -3.67 20.02
N GLY A 229 -12.60 -3.78 20.52
CA GLY A 229 -11.42 -3.35 19.75
C GLY A 229 -11.09 -4.36 18.67
N LEU A 230 -10.69 -3.87 17.50
CA LEU A 230 -10.29 -4.71 16.37
C LEU A 230 -8.82 -4.49 16.05
N TYR A 231 -8.03 -5.55 15.99
CA TYR A 231 -6.66 -5.38 15.53
C TYR A 231 -6.63 -5.03 14.04
N VAL A 232 -5.65 -4.23 13.62
CA VAL A 232 -5.46 -3.91 12.20
C VAL A 232 -5.41 -5.17 11.35
N LYS A 233 -4.76 -6.24 11.83
CA LYS A 233 -4.66 -7.55 11.16
C LYS A 233 -5.99 -8.30 11.00
N SER A 234 -7.07 -7.82 11.60
CA SER A 234 -8.42 -8.41 11.48
C SER A 234 -9.29 -7.70 10.44
N LEU A 235 -8.76 -6.67 9.75
CA LEU A 235 -9.46 -6.05 8.63
C LEU A 235 -9.50 -7.00 7.44
N SER A 236 -10.54 -6.87 6.61
CA SER A 236 -10.58 -7.56 5.32
C SER A 236 -9.50 -7.04 4.37
N ASP A 237 -9.08 -7.84 3.39
CA ASP A 237 -8.06 -7.44 2.40
C ASP A 237 -8.45 -6.15 1.66
N GLY A 238 -9.74 -5.99 1.32
CA GLY A 238 -10.24 -4.78 0.69
C GLY A 238 -10.18 -3.54 1.60
N GLU A 239 -10.45 -3.70 2.91
CA GLU A 239 -10.27 -2.61 3.88
C GLU A 239 -8.79 -2.24 4.02
N HIS A 240 -7.92 -3.24 4.10
CA HIS A 240 -6.48 -3.06 4.15
C HIS A 240 -5.96 -2.31 2.92
N GLN A 241 -6.31 -2.75 1.72
CA GLN A 241 -5.85 -2.13 0.48
C GLN A 241 -6.36 -0.69 0.32
N LEU A 242 -7.62 -0.43 0.64
CA LEU A 242 -8.18 0.92 0.61
C LEU A 242 -7.42 1.84 1.57
N LEU A 243 -7.25 1.40 2.81
CA LEU A 243 -6.57 2.13 3.85
C LEU A 243 -5.10 2.40 3.51
N HIS A 244 -4.43 1.42 2.92
CA HIS A 244 -3.05 1.54 2.47
C HIS A 244 -2.91 2.59 1.36
N THR A 245 -3.63 2.40 0.26
CA THR A 245 -3.51 3.25 -0.94
C THR A 245 -4.03 4.67 -0.71
N ILE A 246 -5.23 4.80 -0.14
CA ILE A 246 -5.84 6.11 0.15
C ILE A 246 -5.12 6.80 1.31
N GLY A 247 -4.69 6.06 2.32
CA GLY A 247 -3.89 6.59 3.42
C GLY A 247 -2.55 7.13 2.95
N LEU A 248 -1.88 6.43 2.03
CA LEU A 248 -0.66 6.95 1.41
C LEU A 248 -0.91 8.24 0.64
N CYS A 249 -1.97 8.30 -0.18
CA CYS A 249 -2.34 9.51 -0.91
C CYS A 249 -2.64 10.68 0.02
N LEU A 250 -3.32 10.43 1.15
CA LEU A 250 -3.61 11.44 2.17
C LEU A 250 -2.35 11.97 2.87
N LEU A 251 -1.32 11.13 3.08
CA LEU A 251 -0.04 11.56 3.67
C LEU A 251 0.72 12.52 2.74
N TYR A 252 0.69 12.24 1.44
CA TYR A 252 1.42 13.00 0.43
C TYR A 252 0.57 14.05 -0.29
N ARG A 253 -0.65 14.33 0.17
CA ARG A 253 -1.59 15.22 -0.55
C ARG A 253 -1.08 16.64 -0.75
N HIS A 254 -0.19 17.14 0.11
CA HIS A 254 0.42 18.47 0.00
C HIS A 254 1.81 18.47 -0.67
N GLU A 255 2.29 17.30 -1.07
CA GLU A 255 3.58 17.15 -1.72
C GLU A 255 3.42 17.05 -3.24
N SER A 256 4.34 17.68 -3.99
CA SER A 256 4.38 17.47 -5.43
C SER A 256 4.94 16.07 -5.72
N ALA A 257 4.11 15.18 -6.23
CA ALA A 257 4.41 13.76 -6.35
C ALA A 257 3.78 13.13 -7.60
N ILE A 258 4.44 12.10 -8.11
CA ILE A 258 3.87 11.15 -9.07
C ILE A 258 3.56 9.87 -8.30
N PHE A 259 2.28 9.50 -8.23
CA PHE A 259 1.81 8.26 -7.63
C PHE A 259 1.80 7.17 -8.71
N LEU A 260 2.50 6.07 -8.45
CA LEU A 260 2.49 4.87 -9.28
C LEU A 260 1.75 3.78 -8.52
N LEU A 261 0.55 3.40 -8.98
CA LEU A 261 -0.33 2.47 -8.28
C LEU A 261 -0.60 1.26 -9.18
N ASP A 262 -0.14 0.08 -8.77
CA ASP A 262 -0.42 -1.16 -9.51
C ASP A 262 -1.69 -1.81 -8.97
N GLU A 263 -2.75 -1.84 -9.79
CA GLU A 263 -4.08 -2.37 -9.47
C GLU A 263 -4.58 -2.09 -8.05
N PRO A 264 -4.68 -0.81 -7.63
CA PRO A 264 -5.01 -0.47 -6.26
C PRO A 264 -6.45 -0.84 -5.85
N GLU A 265 -7.26 -1.35 -6.78
CA GLU A 265 -8.64 -1.78 -6.57
C GLU A 265 -8.87 -3.30 -6.50
N THR A 266 -7.83 -4.13 -6.67
CA THR A 266 -7.96 -5.59 -6.87
C THR A 266 -8.75 -6.33 -5.79
N HIS A 267 -8.52 -6.04 -4.50
CA HIS A 267 -9.26 -6.66 -3.39
C HIS A 267 -10.53 -5.89 -2.96
N LEU A 268 -10.84 -4.77 -3.64
CA LEU A 268 -12.02 -3.98 -3.29
C LEU A 268 -13.31 -4.66 -3.75
N ASN A 269 -14.37 -4.50 -2.97
CA ASN A 269 -15.72 -4.92 -3.39
C ASN A 269 -16.23 -4.06 -4.56
N PRO A 270 -17.24 -4.50 -5.32
CA PRO A 270 -17.72 -3.78 -6.51
C PRO A 270 -18.10 -2.31 -6.26
N ASN A 271 -18.73 -2.01 -5.12
CA ASN A 271 -19.14 -0.64 -4.78
C ASN A 271 -17.92 0.27 -4.56
N TRP A 272 -16.85 -0.27 -3.96
CA TRP A 272 -15.61 0.47 -3.73
C TRP A 272 -14.78 0.60 -5.00
N ARG A 273 -14.75 -0.41 -5.87
CA ARG A 273 -14.16 -0.28 -7.23
C ARG A 273 -14.83 0.83 -8.03
N ALA A 274 -16.17 0.87 -8.01
CA ALA A 274 -16.97 1.89 -8.69
C ALA A 274 -16.82 3.30 -8.12
N SER A 275 -16.34 3.44 -6.88
CA SER A 275 -16.12 4.75 -6.24
C SER A 275 -14.65 5.02 -5.97
N TYR A 276 -13.72 4.26 -6.56
CA TYR A 276 -12.31 4.36 -6.24
C TYR A 276 -11.74 5.72 -6.69
N ILE A 277 -11.95 6.11 -7.95
CA ILE A 277 -11.44 7.38 -8.48
C ILE A 277 -12.02 8.57 -7.73
N SER A 278 -13.32 8.56 -7.40
CA SER A 278 -13.91 9.63 -6.59
C SER A 278 -13.33 9.68 -5.17
N THR A 279 -13.03 8.53 -4.55
CA THR A 279 -12.39 8.45 -3.22
C THR A 279 -10.94 8.97 -3.28
N LEU A 280 -10.18 8.57 -4.30
CA LEU A 280 -8.82 9.04 -4.52
C LEU A 280 -8.78 10.56 -4.76
N ARG A 281 -9.69 11.09 -5.58
CA ARG A 281 -9.83 12.53 -5.79
C ARG A 281 -10.17 13.25 -4.50
N ALA A 282 -11.12 12.74 -3.71
CA ALA A 282 -11.48 13.32 -2.42
C ALA A 282 -10.30 13.33 -1.42
N ALA A 283 -9.44 12.31 -1.47
CA ALA A 283 -8.24 12.23 -0.64
C ALA A 283 -7.17 13.26 -1.05
N LEU A 284 -6.93 13.42 -2.35
CA LEU A 284 -5.94 14.36 -2.87
C LEU A 284 -6.47 15.80 -2.81
N GLU A 285 -7.73 16.04 -3.16
CA GLU A 285 -8.37 17.36 -3.21
C GLU A 285 -9.09 17.72 -1.88
N ALA A 286 -8.57 17.17 -0.78
CA ALA A 286 -9.13 17.23 0.56
C ALA A 286 -9.40 18.63 1.12
N ASP A 287 -8.58 19.62 0.75
CA ASP A 287 -8.68 20.99 1.20
C ASP A 287 -8.14 21.99 0.16
N GLU A 288 -8.47 23.28 0.32
CA GLU A 288 -8.13 24.33 -0.66
C GLU A 288 -6.63 24.44 -0.95
N SER A 289 -5.77 24.19 0.05
CA SER A 289 -4.32 24.32 -0.13
C SER A 289 -3.75 23.27 -1.09
N THR A 290 -4.43 22.13 -1.24
CA THR A 290 -4.04 21.07 -2.18
C THR A 290 -4.20 21.46 -3.65
N SER A 291 -5.09 22.42 -3.96
CA SER A 291 -5.39 22.82 -5.35
C SER A 291 -4.18 23.35 -6.13
N LYS A 292 -3.17 23.88 -5.41
CA LYS A 292 -1.93 24.44 -5.99
C LYS A 292 -0.81 23.41 -6.10
N VAL A 293 -1.02 22.19 -5.60
CA VAL A 293 -0.01 21.14 -5.53
C VAL A 293 -0.10 20.27 -6.79
N MET A 294 0.96 20.29 -7.59
CA MET A 294 1.06 19.48 -8.80
C MET A 294 1.23 18.01 -8.43
N ARG A 295 0.24 17.18 -8.76
CA ARG A 295 0.24 15.74 -8.51
C ARG A 295 -0.24 15.01 -9.75
N GLU A 296 0.41 13.89 -10.05
CA GLU A 296 0.03 13.01 -11.15
C GLU A 296 -0.17 11.60 -10.60
N VAL A 297 -1.22 10.91 -11.07
CA VAL A 297 -1.49 9.53 -10.69
C VAL A 297 -1.47 8.69 -11.95
N LEU A 298 -0.56 7.73 -11.98
CA LEU A 298 -0.50 6.67 -12.97
C LEU A 298 -0.92 5.37 -12.27
N LEU A 299 -2.01 4.78 -12.76
CA LEU A 299 -2.51 3.52 -12.23
C LEU A 299 -2.70 2.50 -13.35
N THR A 300 -2.47 1.23 -13.03
CA THR A 300 -2.86 0.08 -13.86
C THR A 300 -4.18 -0.47 -13.32
N SER A 301 -4.99 -1.06 -14.19
CA SER A 301 -6.29 -1.59 -13.81
C SER A 301 -6.85 -2.55 -14.84
N HIS A 302 -7.44 -3.65 -14.37
CA HIS A 302 -8.33 -4.51 -15.15
C HIS A 302 -9.82 -4.22 -14.87
N SER A 303 -10.13 -3.17 -14.12
CA SER A 303 -11.49 -2.82 -13.72
C SER A 303 -12.15 -1.88 -14.73
N PRO A 304 -13.26 -2.28 -15.38
CA PRO A 304 -14.00 -1.38 -16.27
C PRO A 304 -14.58 -0.17 -15.54
N PHE A 305 -14.79 -0.26 -14.22
CA PHE A 305 -15.25 0.87 -13.41
C PHE A 305 -14.21 1.99 -13.35
N ILE A 306 -12.92 1.64 -13.22
CA ILE A 306 -11.84 2.62 -13.19
C ILE A 306 -11.75 3.35 -14.53
N ILE A 307 -11.79 2.59 -15.63
CA ILE A 307 -11.76 3.13 -16.99
C ILE A 307 -12.98 4.03 -17.26
N SER A 308 -14.15 3.67 -16.73
CA SER A 308 -15.38 4.47 -16.85
C SER A 308 -15.30 5.84 -16.17
N ASP A 309 -14.40 6.02 -15.20
CA ASP A 309 -14.17 7.30 -14.52
C ASP A 309 -13.04 8.12 -15.17
N CYS A 310 -12.42 7.61 -16.24
CA CYS A 310 -11.35 8.27 -16.97
C CYS A 310 -11.80 8.71 -18.36
N ARG A 311 -11.35 9.89 -18.80
CA ARG A 311 -11.50 10.31 -20.20
C ARG A 311 -10.55 9.54 -21.10
N LYS A 312 -10.96 9.31 -22.36
CA LYS A 312 -10.18 8.49 -23.30
C LYS A 312 -8.75 8.98 -23.53
N GLU A 313 -8.49 10.29 -23.43
CA GLU A 313 -7.15 10.87 -23.56
C GLU A 313 -6.19 10.44 -22.45
N ASN A 314 -6.73 10.03 -21.29
CA ASN A 314 -5.99 9.58 -20.11
C ASN A 314 -5.93 8.05 -20.00
N VAL A 315 -6.50 7.31 -20.96
CA VAL A 315 -6.49 5.84 -20.96
C VAL A 315 -5.50 5.33 -22.00
N LEU A 316 -4.60 4.46 -21.56
CA LEU A 316 -3.64 3.76 -22.40
C LEU A 316 -3.94 2.26 -22.35
N VAL A 317 -4.24 1.68 -23.52
CA VAL A 317 -4.57 0.26 -23.66
C VAL A 317 -3.34 -0.47 -24.19
N PHE A 318 -2.86 -1.43 -23.42
CA PHE A 318 -1.75 -2.29 -23.81
C PHE A 318 -2.29 -3.57 -24.45
N LYS A 319 -1.86 -3.85 -25.68
CA LYS A 319 -2.25 -5.06 -26.43
C LYS A 319 -1.01 -5.82 -26.85
N LYS A 320 -1.04 -7.14 -26.71
CA LYS A 320 0.00 -8.03 -27.20
C LYS A 320 -0.46 -8.64 -28.52
N ASP A 321 0.34 -8.51 -29.56
CA ASP A 321 0.05 -9.18 -30.83
C ASP A 321 0.55 -10.64 -30.85
N ASP A 322 0.21 -11.38 -31.91
CA ASP A 322 0.61 -12.79 -32.09
C ASP A 322 2.14 -12.97 -32.14
N SER A 323 2.90 -11.91 -32.40
CA SER A 323 4.36 -11.91 -32.40
C SER A 323 4.98 -11.60 -31.03
N ASN A 324 4.15 -11.54 -29.99
CA ASN A 324 4.50 -11.12 -28.62
C ASN A 324 4.95 -9.66 -28.49
N LYS A 325 4.75 -8.82 -29.51
CA LYS A 325 5.06 -7.40 -29.44
C LYS A 325 3.92 -6.68 -28.72
N VAL A 326 4.29 -5.87 -27.73
CA VAL A 326 3.34 -5.03 -27.00
C VAL A 326 3.17 -3.71 -27.75
N THR A 327 1.92 -3.34 -28.01
CA THR A 327 1.50 -2.06 -28.57
C THR A 327 0.71 -1.29 -27.51
N CYS A 328 0.76 0.03 -27.58
CA CYS A 328 0.04 0.93 -26.68
C CYS A 328 -0.75 1.93 -27.52
N GLU A 329 -2.06 1.99 -27.30
CA GLU A 329 -2.97 2.86 -28.03
C GLU A 329 -4.04 3.46 -27.11
N ARG A 330 -4.65 4.55 -27.53
CA ARG A 330 -5.79 5.14 -26.83
C ARG A 330 -7.10 4.53 -27.35
N PRO A 331 -8.14 4.40 -26.50
CA PRO A 331 -9.45 3.97 -26.96
C PRO A 331 -10.02 4.87 -28.06
N GLU A 332 -10.67 4.27 -29.07
CA GLU A 332 -11.30 5.00 -30.18
C GLU A 332 -12.63 5.69 -29.80
N PHE A 333 -13.15 5.41 -28.61
CA PHE A 333 -14.42 5.91 -28.08
C PHE A 333 -14.20 6.66 -26.76
N GLU A 334 -15.17 7.50 -26.36
CA GLU A 334 -15.13 8.14 -25.04
C GLU A 334 -15.37 7.09 -23.95
N THR A 335 -14.41 6.96 -23.03
CA THR A 335 -14.48 6.02 -21.91
C THR A 335 -15.21 6.62 -20.71
N PHE A 336 -15.17 7.94 -20.54
CA PHE A 336 -15.80 8.60 -19.40
C PHE A 336 -17.33 8.43 -19.44
N GLY A 337 -17.88 7.77 -18.43
CA GLY A 337 -19.30 7.42 -18.34
C GLY A 337 -19.75 6.30 -19.30
N ALA A 338 -18.83 5.61 -19.98
CA ALA A 338 -19.18 4.47 -20.81
C ALA A 338 -19.64 3.29 -19.96
N SER A 339 -20.58 2.49 -20.47
CA SER A 339 -21.06 1.33 -19.73
C SER A 339 -19.95 0.29 -19.57
N VAL A 340 -19.99 -0.44 -18.44
CA VAL A 340 -19.08 -1.56 -18.16
C VAL A 340 -19.02 -2.53 -19.35
N ASN A 341 -20.17 -2.90 -19.92
CA ASN A 341 -20.21 -3.79 -21.09
C ASN A 341 -19.49 -3.20 -22.31
N ALA A 342 -19.65 -1.90 -22.59
CA ALA A 342 -18.98 -1.27 -23.72
C ALA A 342 -17.46 -1.25 -23.52
N ILE A 343 -16.98 -0.97 -22.30
CA ILE A 343 -15.55 -1.01 -21.95
C ILE A 343 -15.03 -2.44 -22.06
N THR A 344 -15.73 -3.41 -21.48
CA THR A 344 -15.35 -4.83 -21.52
C THR A 344 -15.19 -5.35 -22.94
N MET A 345 -16.14 -5.02 -23.83
CA MET A 345 -16.06 -5.42 -25.24
C MET A 345 -14.95 -4.69 -26.00
N LYS A 346 -14.88 -3.36 -25.88
CA LYS A 346 -14.02 -2.54 -26.76
C LYS A 346 -12.58 -2.41 -26.27
N VAL A 347 -12.36 -2.50 -24.95
CA VAL A 347 -11.03 -2.37 -24.33
C VAL A 347 -10.44 -3.75 -24.02
N PHE A 348 -11.22 -4.62 -23.36
CA PHE A 348 -10.75 -5.95 -22.97
C PHE A 348 -10.99 -7.03 -24.02
N GLY A 349 -11.72 -6.74 -25.09
CA GLY A 349 -11.97 -7.69 -26.19
C GLY A 349 -12.89 -8.85 -25.81
N GLN A 350 -13.59 -8.76 -24.69
CA GLN A 350 -14.53 -9.80 -24.24
C GLN A 350 -15.91 -9.51 -24.80
N THR A 351 -16.33 -10.33 -25.77
CA THR A 351 -17.64 -10.19 -26.42
C THR A 351 -18.77 -10.83 -25.65
N GLU A 352 -18.45 -11.78 -24.78
CA GLU A 352 -19.36 -12.51 -23.92
C GLU A 352 -19.71 -11.69 -22.67
N THR A 353 -20.98 -11.70 -22.28
CA THR A 353 -21.46 -11.05 -21.05
C THR A 353 -21.63 -12.01 -19.88
N ILE A 354 -21.26 -13.28 -20.09
CA ILE A 354 -21.34 -14.38 -19.13
C ILE A 354 -20.01 -15.13 -19.10
N GLY A 355 -19.73 -15.81 -17.98
CA GLY A 355 -18.51 -16.62 -17.86
C GLY A 355 -18.50 -17.87 -18.75
N ASP A 356 -17.31 -18.34 -19.09
CA ASP A 356 -17.07 -19.46 -20.01
C ASP A 356 -17.84 -20.73 -19.67
N TYR A 357 -17.99 -21.05 -18.38
CA TYR A 357 -18.74 -22.23 -17.95
C TYR A 357 -20.24 -22.14 -18.31
N ALA A 358 -20.85 -20.98 -18.11
CA ALA A 358 -22.23 -20.74 -18.52
C ALA A 358 -22.33 -20.71 -20.06
N MET A 359 -21.34 -20.13 -20.73
CA MET A 359 -21.27 -20.12 -22.19
C MET A 359 -21.16 -21.52 -22.79
N ASN A 360 -20.39 -22.42 -22.18
CA ASN A 360 -20.32 -23.83 -22.59
C ASN A 360 -21.66 -24.54 -22.48
N THR A 361 -22.46 -24.20 -21.46
CA THR A 361 -23.83 -24.73 -21.33
C THR A 361 -24.72 -24.25 -22.49
N ILE A 362 -24.60 -22.98 -22.90
CA ILE A 362 -25.33 -22.45 -24.06
C ILE A 362 -24.86 -23.13 -25.35
N THR A 363 -23.55 -23.34 -25.50
CA THR A 363 -22.98 -24.01 -26.66
C THR A 363 -23.47 -25.46 -26.79
N ASP A 364 -23.53 -26.21 -25.67
CA ASP A 364 -24.13 -27.56 -25.65
C ASP A 364 -25.60 -27.54 -26.08
N LEU A 365 -26.40 -26.62 -25.52
CA LEU A 365 -27.80 -26.46 -25.90
C LEU A 365 -27.97 -26.11 -27.38
N ARG A 366 -27.07 -25.28 -27.96
CA ARG A 366 -27.05 -24.98 -29.40
C ARG A 366 -26.72 -26.20 -30.24
N GLN A 367 -25.70 -26.98 -29.86
CA GLN A 367 -25.33 -28.20 -30.58
C GLN A 367 -26.46 -29.24 -30.56
N ARG A 368 -27.14 -29.39 -29.42
CA ARG A 368 -28.31 -30.27 -29.27
C ARG A 368 -29.51 -29.78 -30.10
N LEU A 369 -29.75 -28.47 -30.11
CA LEU A 369 -30.75 -27.86 -30.98
C LEU A 369 -30.42 -28.16 -32.44
N GLU A 370 -29.16 -28.00 -32.86
CA GLU A 370 -28.68 -28.31 -34.21
C GLU A 370 -28.87 -29.78 -34.57
N ALA A 371 -28.58 -30.70 -33.65
CA ALA A 371 -28.78 -32.14 -33.78
C ALA A 371 -30.26 -32.57 -33.88
N GLY A 372 -31.22 -31.66 -33.69
CA GLY A 372 -32.64 -31.88 -33.90
C GLY A 372 -33.44 -32.23 -32.65
N GLU A 373 -32.90 -31.97 -31.46
CA GLU A 373 -33.65 -32.10 -30.21
C GLU A 373 -34.78 -31.05 -30.13
N ASP A 374 -35.86 -31.39 -29.42
CA ASP A 374 -37.08 -30.57 -29.32
C ASP A 374 -36.78 -29.16 -28.76
N PRO A 375 -37.03 -28.09 -29.53
CA PRO A 375 -36.82 -26.72 -29.10
C PRO A 375 -37.52 -26.36 -27.78
N ASP A 376 -38.73 -26.88 -27.53
CA ASP A 376 -39.48 -26.55 -26.31
C ASP A 376 -38.84 -27.15 -25.05
N LEU A 377 -38.26 -28.36 -25.17
CA LEU A 377 -37.51 -29.00 -24.09
C LEU A 377 -36.23 -28.23 -23.79
N LEU A 378 -35.49 -27.81 -24.83
CA LEU A 378 -34.26 -27.07 -24.67
C LEU A 378 -34.48 -25.66 -24.11
N ILE A 379 -35.54 -24.96 -24.52
CA ILE A 379 -35.93 -23.66 -23.93
C ILE A 379 -36.26 -23.82 -22.45
N LYS A 380 -37.00 -24.88 -22.08
CA LYS A 380 -37.33 -25.17 -20.68
C LYS A 380 -36.08 -25.53 -19.86
N GLU A 381 -35.14 -26.26 -20.44
CA GLU A 381 -33.86 -26.58 -19.82
C GLU A 381 -33.02 -25.31 -19.59
N ALA A 382 -32.89 -24.46 -20.60
CA ALA A 382 -32.22 -23.17 -20.52
C ALA A 382 -32.84 -22.28 -19.43
N GLY A 383 -34.18 -22.24 -19.35
CA GLY A 383 -34.91 -21.50 -18.33
C GLY A 383 -34.64 -21.98 -16.90
N LYS A 384 -34.30 -23.26 -16.71
CA LYS A 384 -33.95 -23.83 -15.39
C LYS A 384 -32.48 -23.65 -15.02
N LYS A 385 -31.58 -23.76 -16.00
CA LYS A 385 -30.13 -23.78 -15.78
C LYS A 385 -29.46 -22.41 -15.85
N LEU A 386 -30.01 -21.48 -16.64
CA LEU A 386 -29.36 -20.21 -16.96
C LEU A 386 -30.15 -19.02 -16.41
N GLY A 387 -29.42 -18.05 -15.85
CA GLY A 387 -29.97 -16.73 -15.49
C GLY A 387 -30.30 -15.87 -16.72
N ASP A 388 -30.77 -14.65 -16.50
CA ASP A 388 -31.16 -13.76 -17.58
C ASP A 388 -29.93 -13.09 -18.20
N SER A 389 -29.49 -13.61 -19.36
CA SER A 389 -28.38 -13.07 -20.13
C SER A 389 -28.78 -12.84 -21.59
N VAL A 390 -28.02 -11.99 -22.28
CA VAL A 390 -28.22 -11.71 -23.71
C VAL A 390 -28.09 -12.98 -24.54
N GLU A 391 -27.12 -13.84 -24.21
CA GLU A 391 -26.84 -15.08 -24.90
C GLU A 391 -27.98 -16.10 -24.75
N LYS A 392 -28.59 -16.18 -23.55
CA LYS A 392 -29.79 -17.01 -23.32
C LYS A 392 -30.95 -16.53 -24.18
N VAL A 393 -31.19 -15.22 -24.25
CA VAL A 393 -32.27 -14.65 -25.08
C VAL A 393 -32.03 -14.94 -26.56
N ILE A 394 -30.79 -14.79 -27.05
CA ILE A 394 -30.42 -15.14 -28.42
C ILE A 394 -30.68 -16.63 -28.69
N PHE A 395 -30.26 -17.51 -27.77
CA PHE A 395 -30.51 -18.96 -27.89
C PHE A 395 -32.01 -19.29 -27.96
N VAL A 396 -32.83 -18.72 -27.07
CA VAL A 396 -34.28 -18.95 -27.07
C VAL A 396 -34.91 -18.50 -28.39
N ASN A 397 -34.51 -17.33 -28.91
CA ASN A 397 -34.98 -16.86 -30.21
C ASN A 397 -34.57 -17.80 -31.36
N GLN A 398 -33.34 -18.34 -31.34
CA GLN A 398 -32.88 -19.34 -32.31
C GLN A 398 -33.73 -20.62 -32.25
N ALA A 399 -34.00 -21.12 -31.04
CA ALA A 399 -34.84 -22.30 -30.83
C ALA A 399 -36.28 -22.09 -31.32
N LEU A 400 -36.86 -20.93 -31.05
CA LEU A 400 -38.20 -20.55 -31.54
C LEU A 400 -38.26 -20.46 -33.08
N ASN A 401 -37.27 -19.84 -33.71
CA ASN A 401 -37.22 -19.77 -35.18
C ASN A 401 -37.13 -21.17 -35.81
N LYS A 402 -36.30 -22.06 -35.24
CA LYS A 402 -36.18 -23.44 -35.72
C LYS A 402 -37.49 -24.23 -35.56
N LYS A 403 -38.25 -23.96 -34.51
CA LYS A 403 -39.60 -24.51 -34.31
C LYS A 403 -40.60 -24.02 -35.36
N GLU A 404 -40.54 -22.74 -35.72
CA GLU A 404 -41.41 -22.13 -36.74
C GLU A 404 -41.03 -22.51 -38.17
N GLY A 405 -39.94 -23.27 -38.37
CA GLY A 405 -39.44 -23.66 -39.69
C GLY A 405 -38.87 -22.50 -40.50
N ARG A 406 -38.38 -21.46 -39.83
CA ARG A 406 -37.80 -20.25 -40.42
C ARG A 406 -36.28 -20.23 -40.39
#